data_AF-A0A3D2SIC9-F1
#
_entry.id   AF-A0A3D2SIC9-F1
#
_cell.length_a   1.000
_cell.length_b   1.000
_cell.length_c   1.000
_cell.angle_alpha   90.00
_cell.angle_beta   90.00
_cell.angle_gamma   90.00
#
_symmetry.space_group_name_H-M   'P 1'
#
loop_
_entity.id
_entity.type
_entity.pdbx_description
1 polymer ?
#
loop_
_entity_poly.entity_id
_entity_poly.type
_entity_poly.pdbx_seq_one_letter_code
_entity_poly.pdbx_strand_id
1 'polypeptide(L)' 'RFYRVDDSRTRSTGGTGLGLALSCKLAQALGGRLSFAHSPLGGLRCILTFPKTQSIHKE' A
#
# COMPACT_ATOMS: atom_id res chain seq x y z
N ARG A 1 17.28 3.29 -0.11
CA ARG A 1 17.21 3.20 1.38
C ARG A 1 16.15 4.20 1.84
N PHE A 2 15.00 3.74 2.32
CA PHE A 2 13.96 4.63 2.88
C PHE A 2 13.86 4.36 4.37
N TYR A 3 14.30 5.31 5.19
CA TYR A 3 14.08 5.31 6.64
C TYR A 3 13.44 6.64 7.03
N ARG A 4 12.56 6.60 8.04
CA ARG A 4 11.80 7.75 8.51
C ARG A 4 12.69 8.58 9.45
N VAL A 5 12.99 9.82 9.07
CA VAL A 5 13.89 10.74 9.80
C VAL A 5 13.18 11.58 10.87
N ASP A 6 11.89 11.39 11.11
CA ASP A 6 11.13 12.37 11.91
C ASP A 6 10.18 11.73 12.93
N ASP A 7 10.41 12.08 14.21
CA ASP A 7 9.68 11.72 15.44
C ASP A 7 8.35 12.49 15.59
N SER A 8 7.88 13.03 14.47
CA SER A 8 6.97 14.15 14.44
C SER A 8 5.54 13.66 14.48
N ARG A 9 5.07 13.52 15.72
CA ARG A 9 3.68 13.58 16.10
C ARG A 9 3.01 14.75 15.40
N THR A 10 2.32 14.51 14.29
CA THR A 10 1.23 15.38 13.85
C THR A 10 0.18 14.53 13.15
N ARG A 11 -0.75 14.01 13.96
CA ARG A 11 -2.07 13.54 13.52
C ARG A 11 -3.00 14.72 13.13
N SER A 12 -2.45 15.89 12.82
CA SER A 12 -3.19 17.15 12.69
C SER A 12 -3.30 17.70 11.26
N THR A 13 -2.65 17.09 10.27
CA THR A 13 -2.94 17.36 8.86
C THR A 13 -3.63 16.13 8.29
N GLY A 14 -4.93 16.25 8.04
CA GLY A 14 -5.80 15.22 7.47
C GLY A 14 -5.43 14.89 6.02
N GLY A 15 -4.23 14.34 5.83
CA GLY A 15 -3.79 13.73 4.60
C GLY A 15 -3.32 12.32 4.93
N THR A 16 -3.66 11.36 4.09
CA THR A 16 -3.00 10.05 4.07
C THR A 16 -1.50 10.30 4.03
N GLY A 17 -0.82 10.14 5.18
CA GLY A 17 0.61 10.42 5.31
C GLY A 17 1.39 9.75 4.18
N LEU A 18 2.52 10.33 3.79
CA LEU A 18 3.34 9.92 2.63
C LEU A 18 3.46 8.40 2.43
N GLY A 19 3.45 7.62 3.51
CA GLY A 19 3.43 6.16 3.50
C GLY A 19 2.33 5.56 2.60
N LEU A 20 1.05 5.94 2.76
CA LEU A 20 -0.04 5.31 2.00
C LEU A 20 -0.03 5.72 0.53
N ALA A 21 0.28 6.99 0.25
CA ALA A 21 0.43 7.48 -1.12
C ALA A 21 1.59 6.75 -1.84
N LEU A 22 2.71 6.54 -1.14
CA LEU A 22 3.85 5.79 -1.67
C LEU A 22 3.50 4.31 -1.87
N SER A 23 2.81 3.68 -0.92
CA SER A 23 2.34 2.30 -1.05
C SER A 23 1.43 2.11 -2.27
N CYS A 24 0.52 3.05 -2.54
CA CYS A 24 -0.30 3.02 -3.76
C CYS A 24 0.55 3.12 -5.03
N LYS A 25 1.51 4.05 -5.07
CA LYS A 25 2.42 4.19 -6.23
C LYS A 25 3.25 2.93 -6.46
N LEU A 26 3.78 2.32 -5.39
CA LEU A 26 4.55 1.08 -5.47
C LEU A 26 3.69 -0.09 -5.95
N ALA A 27 2.48 -0.26 -5.42
CA ALA A 27 1.57 -1.30 -5.86
C ALA A 27 1.27 -1.18 -7.37
N GLN A 28 0.99 0.03 -7.85
CA GLN A 28 0.77 0.31 -9.27
C GLN A 28 2.01 0.02 -10.13
N ALA A 29 3.20 0.46 -9.68
CA ALA A 29 4.46 0.21 -10.39
C ALA A 29 4.79 -1.29 -10.52
N LEU A 30 4.35 -2.10 -9.56
CA LEU A 30 4.48 -3.57 -9.57
C LEU A 30 3.35 -4.26 -10.35
N GLY A 31 2.51 -3.52 -11.09
CA GLY A 31 1.38 -4.06 -11.83
C GLY A 31 0.20 -4.51 -10.97
N GLY A 32 0.22 -4.19 -9.68
CA GLY A 32 -0.84 -4.49 -8.73
C GLY A 32 -1.74 -3.29 -8.44
N ARG A 33 -2.67 -3.49 -7.51
CA ARG A 33 -3.61 -2.48 -7.02
C ARG A 33 -3.71 -2.55 -5.50
N LEU A 34 -3.61 -1.40 -4.84
CA LEU A 34 -3.87 -1.24 -3.41
C LEU A 34 -5.21 -0.52 -3.21
N SER A 35 -6.04 -1.02 -2.32
CA SER A 35 -7.35 -0.44 -1.97
C SER A 35 -7.59 -0.51 -0.46
N PHE A 36 -8.50 0.32 0.04
CA PHE A 36 -8.77 0.48 1.47
C PHE A 36 -10.25 0.29 1.77
N ALA A 37 -10.56 -0.39 2.86
CA ALA A 37 -11.92 -0.61 3.33
C ALA A 37 -11.97 -0.63 4.86
N HIS A 38 -13.18 -0.56 5.42
CA HIS A 38 -13.37 -0.86 6.83
C HIS A 38 -13.10 -2.33 7.12
N SER A 39 -12.34 -2.60 8.18
CA SER A 39 -12.13 -3.96 8.66
C SER A 39 -13.32 -4.39 9.54
N PRO A 40 -13.82 -5.63 9.39
CA PRO A 40 -14.87 -6.18 10.24
C PRO A 40 -14.40 -6.36 11.70
N LEU A 41 -13.09 -6.37 11.93
CA LEU A 41 -12.49 -6.38 13.28
C LEU A 41 -12.33 -4.95 13.85
N GLY A 42 -12.83 -3.93 13.14
CA GLY A 42 -12.55 -2.53 13.43
C GLY A 42 -11.24 -2.05 12.79
N GLY A 43 -11.15 -0.73 12.58
CA GLY A 43 -9.98 -0.10 11.94
C GLY A 43 -9.94 -0.24 10.42
N LEU A 44 -8.72 -0.26 9.87
CA LEU A 44 -8.44 -0.20 8.43
C LEU A 44 -8.09 -1.59 7.87
N ARG A 45 -8.77 -1.98 6.78
CA ARG A 45 -8.37 -3.11 5.94
C ARG A 45 -7.69 -2.58 4.67
N CYS A 46 -6.48 -3.07 4.41
CA CYS A 46 -5.75 -2.82 3.17
C CYS A 46 -5.83 -4.06 2.28
N ILE A 47 -6.21 -3.89 1.02
CA ILE A 47 -6.38 -4.97 0.05
C ILE A 47 -5.38 -4.76 -1.07
N LEU A 48 -4.45 -5.71 -1.24
CA LEU A 48 -3.43 -5.67 -2.28
C LEU A 48 -3.67 -6.82 -3.26
N THR A 49 -3.84 -6.48 -4.54
CA THR A 49 -4.14 -7.44 -5.61
C THR A 49 -3.07 -7.37 -6.69
N PHE A 50 -2.57 -8.53 -7.12
CA PHE A 50 -1.61 -8.64 -8.21
C PHE A 50 -2.14 -9.60 -9.29
N PRO A 51 -1.76 -9.39 -10.56
CA PRO A 51 -2.00 -10.37 -11.61
C PRO A 51 -1.25 -11.67 -11.27
N LYS A 52 -1.90 -12.81 -11.53
CA LYS A 52 -1.26 -14.11 -11.38
C LYS A 52 -0.16 -14.21 -12.44
N THR A 53 1.10 -14.31 -12.02
CA THR A 53 2.20 -14.67 -12.92
C THR A 53 1.88 -16.05 -13.50
N GLN A 54 1.56 -16.10 -14.79
CA GLN A 54 1.53 -17.37 -15.51
C GLN A 54 2.99 -17.79 -15.67
N SER A 55 3.42 -18.78 -14.89
CA SER A 55 4.67 -19.48 -15.17
C SER A 55 4.43 -20.28 -16.44
N ILE A 56 4.79 -19.71 -17.59
CA ILE A 56 4.81 -20.45 -18.84
C ILE A 56 6.03 -21.38 -18.74
N HIS A 57 5.82 -22.59 -18.24
CA HIS A 57 6.73 -23.69 -18.54
C HIS A 57 6.63 -23.92 -20.06
N LYS A 58 7.61 -23.43 -20.81
CA LYS A 58 7.87 -23.92 -22.17
C LYS A 58 8.86 -25.07 -22.04
N GLU A 59 8.40 -26.26 -22.37
CA GLU A 59 9.20 -27.43 -22.76
C GLU A 59 10.00 -27.17 -24.04
#